data_AF-A0A9D2R8R1-F1
#
_entry.id   AF-A0A9D2R8R1-F1
#
_cell.length_a   1.000
_cell.length_b   1.000
_cell.length_c   1.000
_cell.angle_alpha   90.00
_cell.angle_beta   90.00
_cell.angle_gamma   90.00
#
_symmetry.space_group_name_H-M   'P 1'
#
loop_
_entity.id
_entity.type
_entity.pdbx_description
1 polymer ?
#
loop_
_entity_poly.entity_id
_entity_poly.type
_entity_poly.pdbx_seq_one_letter_code
_entity_poly.pdbx_strand_id
1 'polypeptide(L)'
;MAEPGALDYFYGTEAEQYTFYRIPKVLFTDPGFRRITADAKILYALMLDRMGLSIRNGWLDEQERVFIYFTLEEAMDAMCCGHNKAVSLFTELD
;
A
#
# COMPACT_ATOMS: atom_id res chain seq x y z
N MET A 1 6.47 -34.19 31.65
CA MET A 1 7.87 -33.72 31.76
C MET A 1 8.16 -33.00 30.46
N ALA A 2 8.13 -31.66 30.46
CA ALA A 2 8.28 -30.84 29.25
C ALA A 2 9.72 -30.29 29.21
N GLU A 3 10.37 -30.41 28.06
CA GLU A 3 11.79 -30.11 27.89
C GLU A 3 12.04 -28.59 27.75
N PRO A 4 13.13 -28.04 28.31
CA PRO A 4 13.44 -26.62 28.25
C PRO A 4 14.26 -26.32 26.99
N GLY A 5 13.65 -25.70 25.99
CA GLY A 5 14.39 -25.32 24.77
C GLY A 5 13.56 -24.96 23.55
N ALA A 6 12.23 -24.94 23.63
CA ALA A 6 11.41 -24.34 22.59
C ALA A 6 11.56 -22.82 22.66
N LEU A 7 12.61 -22.30 22.02
CA LEU A 7 12.61 -20.93 21.52
C LEU A 7 11.37 -20.84 20.63
N ASP A 8 10.39 -20.09 21.09
CA ASP A 8 9.17 -19.73 20.36
C ASP A 8 9.60 -18.84 19.19
N TYR A 9 10.20 -19.46 18.18
CA TYR A 9 10.47 -18.81 16.91
C TYR A 9 9.11 -18.59 16.29
N PHE A 10 8.63 -17.35 16.35
CA PHE A 10 7.45 -16.89 15.64
C PHE A 10 7.61 -17.23 14.15
N TYR A 11 7.05 -18.37 13.75
CA TYR A 11 7.10 -18.89 12.40
C TYR A 11 6.25 -17.98 11.52
N GLY A 12 6.90 -17.11 10.74
CA GLY A 12 6.46 -16.51 9.46
C GLY A 12 5.10 -15.80 9.40
N THR A 13 4.03 -16.48 9.78
CA THR A 13 2.63 -16.07 9.75
C THR A 13 2.26 -14.99 10.77
N GLU A 14 2.93 -14.90 11.92
CA GLU A 14 2.65 -13.83 12.89
C GLU A 14 3.28 -12.49 12.48
N ALA A 15 4.42 -12.50 11.79
CA ALA A 15 5.05 -11.28 11.31
C ALA A 15 4.23 -10.57 10.21
N GLU A 16 3.51 -11.32 9.39
CA GLU A 16 2.62 -10.76 8.37
C GLU A 16 1.39 -10.06 8.99
N GLN A 17 0.89 -10.53 10.13
CA GLN A 17 -0.20 -9.87 10.85
C GLN A 17 0.20 -8.51 11.46
N TYR A 18 1.50 -8.27 11.65
CA TYR A 18 2.05 -6.99 12.09
C TYR A 18 2.56 -6.12 10.93
N THR A 19 2.19 -6.44 9.68
CA THR A 19 2.49 -5.56 8.55
C THR A 19 1.45 -4.45 8.47
N PHE A 20 1.90 -3.21 8.63
CA PHE A 20 1.03 -2.03 8.63
C PHE A 20 1.20 -1.25 7.34
N TYR A 21 0.08 -0.86 6.72
CA TYR A 21 0.09 0.14 5.66
C TYR A 21 0.41 1.52 6.24
N ARG A 22 1.47 2.13 5.73
CA ARG A 22 1.89 3.48 6.12
C ARG A 22 1.20 4.50 5.24
N ILE A 23 0.19 5.17 5.78
CA ILE A 23 -0.48 6.27 5.09
C ILE A 23 0.29 7.56 5.36
N PRO A 24 0.79 8.25 4.32
CA PRO A 24 1.57 9.46 4.51
C PRO A 24 0.68 10.61 5.02
N LYS A 25 1.12 11.24 6.11
CA LYS A 25 0.35 12.32 6.79
C LYS A 25 0.09 13.53 5.88
N VAL A 26 0.91 13.74 4.84
CA VAL A 26 0.70 14.81 3.86
C VAL A 26 -0.68 14.73 3.20
N LEU A 27 -1.24 13.52 3.00
CA LEU A 27 -2.60 13.35 2.47
C LEU A 27 -3.68 13.94 3.38
N PHE A 28 -3.39 14.13 4.67
CA PHE A 28 -4.31 14.71 5.65
C PHE A 28 -3.97 16.15 5.99
N THR A 29 -2.69 16.52 5.98
CA THR A 29 -2.22 17.86 6.34
C THR A 29 -2.29 18.84 5.18
N ASP A 30 -2.06 18.38 3.95
CA ASP A 30 -1.96 19.24 2.80
C ASP A 30 -3.36 19.59 2.23
N PRO A 31 -3.67 20.88 2.02
CA PRO A 31 -4.97 21.32 1.55
C PRO A 31 -5.29 20.89 0.11
N GLY A 32 -4.28 20.56 -0.70
CA GLY A 32 -4.48 20.00 -2.05
C GLY A 32 -5.16 18.63 -2.02
N PHE A 33 -4.85 17.81 -1.01
CA PHE A 33 -5.40 16.45 -0.83
C PHE A 33 -6.69 16.44 0.01
N ARG A 34 -7.25 17.61 0.31
CA ARG A 34 -8.45 17.76 1.15
C ARG A 34 -9.72 17.34 0.43
N ARG A 35 -9.74 17.35 -0.90
CA ARG A 35 -10.88 16.94 -1.74
C ARG A 35 -10.96 15.43 -1.94
N ILE A 36 -9.91 14.70 -1.57
CA ILE A 36 -9.78 13.27 -1.81
C ILE A 36 -10.47 12.50 -0.69
N THR A 37 -11.27 11.49 -1.07
CA THR A 37 -11.91 10.59 -0.11
C THR A 37 -10.89 9.79 0.70
N ALA A 38 -11.31 9.31 1.87
CA ALA A 38 -10.47 8.44 2.69
C ALA A 38 -10.09 7.14 1.95
N ASP A 39 -11.02 6.60 1.14
CA ASP A 39 -10.79 5.43 0.30
C ASP A 39 -9.64 5.67 -0.69
N ALA A 40 -9.60 6.84 -1.35
CA ALA A 40 -8.54 7.17 -2.29
C ALA A 40 -7.18 7.38 -1.58
N LYS A 41 -7.18 7.91 -0.36
CA LYS A 41 -5.97 8.00 0.48
C LYS A 41 -5.43 6.63 0.86
N ILE A 42 -6.32 5.67 1.15
CA ILE A 42 -5.94 4.28 1.42
C ILE A 42 -5.36 3.64 0.16
N LEU A 43 -6.02 3.82 -0.99
CA LEU A 43 -5.52 3.33 -2.28
C LEU A 43 -4.11 3.86 -2.57
N TYR A 44 -3.87 5.15 -2.36
CA TYR A 44 -2.54 5.75 -2.52
C TYR A 44 -1.49 5.14 -1.57
N ALA A 45 -1.86 4.84 -0.32
CA ALA A 45 -0.95 4.19 0.61
C ALA A 45 -0.64 2.74 0.22
N LEU A 46 -1.63 2.00 -0.31
CA LEU A 46 -1.46 0.64 -0.83
C LEU A 46 -0.54 0.65 -2.07
N MET A 47 -0.74 1.62 -2.95
CA MET A 47 0.12 1.88 -4.11
C MET A 47 1.57 2.14 -3.69
N LEU A 48 1.80 2.97 -2.66
CA LEU A 48 3.14 3.24 -2.13
C LEU A 48 3.80 2.02 -1.48
N ASP A 49 3.03 1.17 -0.79
CA ASP A 49 3.54 -0.05 -0.18
C ASP A 49 4.05 -1.04 -1.25
N ARG A 50 3.27 -1.21 -2.33
CA ARG A 50 3.66 -1.98 -3.52
C ARG A 50 4.84 -1.36 -4.25
N MET A 51 4.88 -0.04 -4.35
CA MET A 51 6.01 0.70 -4.91
C MET A 51 7.30 0.41 -4.13
N GLY A 52 7.24 0.33 -2.79
CA GLY A 52 8.41 0.01 -1.95
C GLY A 52 9.06 -1.34 -2.29
N LEU A 53 8.27 -2.33 -2.71
CA LEU A 53 8.75 -3.61 -3.25
C LEU A 53 9.36 -3.45 -4.65
N SER A 54 8.77 -2.61 -5.49
CA SER A 54 9.26 -2.32 -6.85
C SER A 54 10.60 -1.56 -6.87
N ILE A 55 10.77 -0.57 -5.99
CA ILE A 55 12.03 0.17 -5.79
C ILE A 55 13.14 -0.79 -5.35
N ARG A 56 12.82 -1.71 -4.42
CA ARG A 56 13.78 -2.74 -3.99
C ARG A 56 14.17 -3.70 -5.12
N ASN A 57 13.29 -3.87 -6.11
CA ASN A 57 13.57 -4.60 -7.35
C ASN A 57 14.24 -3.73 -8.44
N GLY A 58 14.57 -2.47 -8.15
CA GLY A 58 15.30 -1.59 -9.06
C GLY A 58 14.46 -0.91 -10.13
N TRP A 59 13.14 -0.77 -9.94
CA TRP A 59 12.27 -0.01 -10.84
C TRP A 59 12.40 1.50 -10.58
N LEU A 60 13.56 2.04 -10.94
CA LEU A 60 13.90 3.47 -10.86
C LEU A 60 14.05 4.01 -12.28
N ASP A 61 13.36 5.12 -12.56
CA ASP A 61 13.53 5.84 -13.83
C ASP A 61 14.85 6.65 -13.82
N GLU A 62 15.29 7.16 -14.97
CA GLU A 62 16.60 7.84 -15.14
C GLU A 62 16.77 9.12 -14.29
N GLN A 63 15.71 9.55 -13.59
CA GLN A 63 15.68 10.73 -12.73
C GLN A 63 15.37 10.38 -11.27
N GLU A 64 15.54 9.11 -10.87
CA GLU A 64 15.20 8.60 -9.53
C GLU A 64 13.72 8.79 -9.15
N ARG A 65 12.87 9.03 -10.17
CA ARG A 65 11.44 9.15 -10.02
C ARG A 65 10.84 7.75 -10.05
N VAL A 66 10.26 7.36 -8.93
CA VAL A 66 9.62 6.07 -8.86
C VAL A 66 8.21 6.21 -9.45
N PHE A 67 7.97 5.55 -10.57
CA PHE A 67 6.63 5.42 -11.12
C PHE A 67 5.91 4.27 -10.44
N ILE A 68 4.72 4.53 -9.91
CA ILE A 68 3.85 3.46 -9.42
C ILE A 68 3.05 2.96 -10.61
N TYR A 69 3.49 1.86 -11.22
CA TYR A 69 2.62 1.13 -12.13
C TYR A 69 1.62 0.35 -11.28
N PHE A 70 0.37 0.79 -11.28
CA PHE A 70 -0.70 0.13 -10.57
C PHE A 70 -1.90 -0.01 -11.49
N THR A 71 -2.28 -1.24 -11.79
CA THR A 71 -3.40 -1.50 -12.67
C THR A 71 -4.72 -1.30 -11.95
N LEU A 72 -5.77 -1.04 -12.73
CA LEU A 72 -7.13 -0.93 -12.19
C LEU A 72 -7.59 -2.25 -11.54
N GLU A 73 -7.17 -3.39 -12.10
CA GLU A 73 -7.46 -4.72 -11.56
C GLU A 73 -6.79 -4.92 -10.18
N GLU A 74 -5.54 -4.51 -10.03
CA GLU A 74 -4.85 -4.54 -8.72
C GLU A 74 -5.52 -3.63 -7.69
N ALA A 75 -6.03 -2.47 -8.12
CA ALA A 75 -6.79 -1.60 -7.23
C ALA A 75 -8.12 -2.20 -6.81
N MET A 76 -8.81 -2.86 -7.74
CA MET A 76 -10.05 -3.57 -7.44
C MET A 76 -9.83 -4.70 -6.45
N ASP A 77 -8.75 -5.47 -6.61
CA ASP A 77 -8.36 -6.54 -5.69
C ASP A 77 -7.97 -6.00 -4.31
N ALA A 78 -7.06 -5.01 -4.28
CA ALA A 78 -6.54 -4.44 -3.04
C ALA A 78 -7.60 -3.71 -2.21
N MET A 79 -8.53 -2.99 -2.86
CA MET A 79 -9.64 -2.31 -2.19
C MET A 79 -10.89 -3.19 -2.07
N CYS A 80 -10.87 -4.42 -2.59
CA CYS A 80 -12.05 -5.29 -2.72
C CYS A 80 -13.29 -4.55 -3.27
N CYS A 81 -13.09 -3.69 -4.27
CA CYS A 81 -14.12 -2.80 -4.80
C CYS A 81 -14.42 -3.06 -6.27
N GLY A 82 -15.67 -2.77 -6.68
CA GLY A 82 -16.07 -2.90 -8.07
C GLY A 82 -15.39 -1.87 -8.98
N HIS A 83 -15.34 -2.17 -10.28
CA HIS A 83 -14.70 -1.35 -11.30
C HIS A 83 -15.07 0.15 -11.23
N ASN A 84 -16.37 0.47 -11.10
CA ASN A 84 -16.83 1.86 -11.01
C ASN A 84 -16.24 2.61 -9.80
N LYS A 85 -16.09 1.93 -8.66
CA LYS A 85 -15.49 2.52 -7.47
C LYS A 85 -13.99 2.71 -7.69
N ALA A 86 -13.28 1.71 -8.20
CA ALA A 86 -11.85 1.82 -8.51
C ALA A 86 -11.56 2.99 -9.48
N VAL A 87 -12.33 3.11 -10.57
CA VAL A 87 -12.19 4.22 -11.54
C VAL A 87 -12.43 5.57 -10.87
N SER A 88 -13.45 5.68 -10.02
CA SER A 88 -13.71 6.91 -9.27
C SER A 88 -12.54 7.28 -8.37
N LEU A 89 -11.96 6.30 -7.66
CA LEU A 89 -10.80 6.52 -6.79
C LEU A 89 -9.56 6.97 -7.56
N PHE A 90 -9.28 6.38 -8.72
CA PHE A 90 -8.21 6.85 -9.60
C PHE A 90 -8.47 8.27 -10.11
N THR A 91 -9.73 8.59 -10.43
CA THR A 91 -10.11 9.94 -10.87
C THR A 91 -9.98 10.98 -9.76
N GLU A 92 -10.14 10.58 -8.50
CA GLU A 92 -9.90 11.46 -7.34
C GLU A 92 -8.41 11.67 -7.03
N LEU A 93 -7.54 10.77 -7.52
CA LEU A 93 -6.10 10.81 -7.33
C LEU A 93 -5.36 11.49 -8.50
N ASP A 94 -6.03 11.70 -9.63
CA ASP A 94 -5.60 12.53 -10.76
C ASP A 94 -5.73 14.03 -10.45
#